data_AF-A0A2S1ES82-F1
#
_entry.id   AF-A0A2S1ES82-F1
#
_cell.length_a   1.000
_cell.length_b   1.000
_cell.length_c   1.000
_cell.angle_alpha   90.00
_cell.angle_beta   90.00
_cell.angle_gamma   90.00
#
_symmetry.space_group_name_H-M   'P 1'
#
loop_
_entity.id
_entity.type
_entity.pdbx_description
1 polymer ?
#
loop_
_entity_poly.entity_id
_entity_poly.type
_entity_poly.pdbx_seq_one_letter_code
_entity_poly.pdbx_strand_id
1 'polypeptide(L)'
;MEEQHVDHLQDLVGLANKNIIPTNQLDRNYKVYPKIDWDKCIGCGRCFISCQDGAHQALTWDDEKRQPVFDKSKCVGCQLCALVCPVGAIKLGLVEIKPGHKGNPAEIDVGSQRLHRYHPVKANQEN
;
A
#
# COMPACT_ATOMS: atom_id res chain seq x y z
N MET A 1 -4.45 10.62 22.93
CA MET A 1 -5.21 9.41 23.30
C MET A 1 -6.70 9.68 23.26
N GLU A 2 -7.18 10.82 23.78
CA GLU A 2 -8.57 11.27 23.64
C GLU A 2 -9.07 11.33 22.18
N GLU A 3 -8.28 11.88 21.24
CA GLU A 3 -8.65 11.93 19.81
C GLU A 3 -8.81 10.55 19.15
N GLN A 4 -8.26 9.50 19.75
CA GLN A 4 -8.38 8.11 19.29
C GLN A 4 -9.34 7.30 20.18
N HIS A 5 -10.05 7.97 21.09
CA HIS A 5 -11.01 7.37 22.03
C HIS A 5 -10.39 6.23 22.86
N VAL A 6 -9.18 6.45 23.37
CA VAL A 6 -8.47 5.50 24.25
C VAL A 6 -8.32 6.15 25.62
N ASP A 7 -8.99 5.58 26.62
CA ASP A 7 -9.05 6.13 27.97
C ASP A 7 -8.08 5.39 28.92
N HIS A 8 -7.89 4.09 28.70
CA HIS A 8 -7.02 3.24 29.50
C HIS A 8 -6.04 2.44 28.62
N LEU A 9 -4.85 2.16 29.16
CA LEU A 9 -3.86 1.32 28.49
C LEU A 9 -4.47 -0.05 28.11
N GLN A 10 -5.35 -0.58 28.97
CA GLN A 10 -6.04 -1.85 28.77
C GLN A 10 -6.86 -1.90 27.48
N ASP A 11 -7.32 -0.76 26.96
CA ASP A 11 -8.09 -0.69 25.70
C ASP A 11 -7.22 -1.02 24.47
N LEU A 12 -5.90 -0.91 24.60
CA LEU A 12 -4.94 -1.19 23.54
C LEU A 12 -4.33 -2.60 23.62
N VAL A 13 -4.27 -3.16 24.83
CA VAL A 13 -3.57 -4.44 25.06
C VAL A 13 -4.25 -5.54 24.26
N GLY A 14 -3.53 -6.11 23.29
CA GLY A 14 -4.00 -7.21 22.46
C GLY A 14 -4.93 -6.84 21.31
N LEU A 15 -5.24 -5.56 21.08
CA LEU A 15 -6.16 -5.11 20.01
C LEU A 15 -5.75 -5.63 18.62
N ALA A 16 -4.45 -5.76 18.35
CA ALA A 16 -3.91 -6.25 17.08
C ALA A 16 -3.87 -7.78 16.96
N ASN A 17 -4.05 -8.54 18.05
CA ASN A 17 -3.86 -10.00 18.05
C ASN A 17 -4.85 -10.72 17.12
N LYS A 18 -6.05 -10.15 16.91
CA LYS A 18 -7.06 -10.64 15.97
C LYS A 18 -6.59 -10.66 14.50
N ASN A 19 -5.58 -9.87 14.15
CA ASN A 19 -5.02 -9.80 12.80
C ASN A 19 -3.93 -10.86 12.56
N ILE A 20 -3.45 -11.54 13.61
CA ILE A 20 -2.42 -12.58 13.49
C ILE A 20 -3.10 -13.88 13.07
N ILE A 21 -2.84 -14.30 11.84
CA ILE A 21 -3.37 -15.53 11.27
C ILE A 21 -2.24 -16.41 10.72
N PRO A 22 -2.41 -17.75 10.66
CA PRO A 22 -1.44 -18.62 10.02
C PRO A 22 -1.29 -18.32 8.53
N THR A 23 -0.12 -18.62 7.96
CA THR A 23 0.23 -18.28 6.57
C THR A 23 -0.75 -18.85 5.53
N ASN A 24 -1.38 -20.00 5.80
CA ASN A 24 -2.36 -20.60 4.90
C ASN A 24 -3.71 -19.85 4.85
N GLN A 25 -3.99 -18.99 5.83
CA GLN A 25 -5.19 -18.15 5.88
C GLN A 25 -4.97 -16.74 5.29
N LEU A 26 -3.73 -16.39 4.92
CA LEU A 26 -3.46 -15.14 4.22
C LEU A 26 -4.15 -15.13 2.85
N ASP A 27 -4.99 -14.13 2.61
CA ASP A 27 -5.58 -13.91 1.30
C ASP A 27 -4.50 -13.48 0.30
N ARG A 28 -4.27 -14.34 -0.68
CA ARG A 28 -3.28 -14.16 -1.75
C ARG A 28 -3.95 -14.04 -3.12
N ASN A 29 -5.25 -13.85 -3.17
CA ASN A 29 -6.04 -13.83 -4.40
C ASN A 29 -5.92 -12.51 -5.18
N TYR A 30 -5.35 -11.46 -4.59
CA TYR A 30 -5.30 -10.14 -5.19
C TYR A 30 -3.89 -9.53 -5.19
N LYS A 31 -3.73 -8.49 -6.01
CA LYS A 31 -2.58 -7.57 -5.99
C LYS A 31 -3.09 -6.17 -5.63
N VAL A 32 -2.24 -5.39 -4.99
CA VAL A 32 -2.47 -3.96 -4.76
C VAL A 32 -1.40 -3.19 -5.51
N TYR A 33 -1.80 -2.28 -6.38
CA TYR A 33 -0.89 -1.44 -7.15
C TYR A 33 -0.65 -0.10 -6.45
N PRO A 34 0.54 0.50 -6.61
CA PRO A 34 0.82 1.80 -5.99
C PRO A 34 -0.03 2.91 -6.63
N LYS A 35 -0.58 3.80 -5.79
CA LYS A 35 -1.10 5.10 -6.21
C LYS A 35 -0.09 6.17 -5.85
N ILE A 36 0.31 6.97 -6.85
CA ILE A 36 1.28 8.05 -6.67
C ILE A 36 0.54 9.39 -6.62
N ASP A 37 0.75 10.13 -5.54
CA ASP A 37 0.35 11.52 -5.35
C ASP A 37 1.49 12.41 -5.89
N TRP A 38 1.27 12.98 -7.07
CA TRP A 38 2.27 13.76 -7.77
C TRP A 38 2.55 15.11 -7.12
N ASP A 39 1.60 15.68 -6.38
CA ASP A 39 1.76 16.95 -5.67
C ASP A 39 2.69 16.80 -4.46
N LYS A 40 2.74 15.60 -3.87
CA LYS A 40 3.69 15.27 -2.79
C LYS A 40 5.03 14.74 -3.28
N CYS A 41 5.12 14.33 -4.53
CA CYS A 41 6.32 13.70 -5.05
C CYS A 41 7.46 14.73 -5.17
N ILE A 42 8.56 14.50 -4.45
CA ILE A 42 9.75 15.37 -4.49
C ILE A 42 10.81 14.92 -5.52
N GLY A 43 10.48 13.99 -6.41
CA GLY A 43 11.38 13.54 -7.48
C GLY A 43 12.72 12.96 -6.99
N CYS A 44 12.72 12.24 -5.86
CA CYS A 44 13.93 11.72 -5.23
C CYS A 44 14.45 10.38 -5.80
N GLY A 45 13.67 9.68 -6.63
CA GLY A 45 14.10 8.44 -7.28
C GLY A 45 14.19 7.17 -6.41
N ARG A 46 14.01 7.25 -5.08
CA ARG A 46 14.15 6.08 -4.19
C ARG A 46 13.20 4.92 -4.54
N CYS A 47 11.97 5.24 -4.94
CA CYS A 47 11.00 4.25 -5.39
C CYS A 47 11.48 3.50 -6.64
N PHE A 48 11.99 4.23 -7.63
CA PHE A 48 12.60 3.69 -8.84
C PHE A 48 13.79 2.78 -8.52
N ILE A 49 14.79 3.28 -7.78
CA ILE A 49 15.99 2.51 -7.40
C ILE A 49 15.60 1.22 -6.66
N SER A 50 14.70 1.32 -5.67
CA SER A 50 14.26 0.14 -4.92
C SER A 50 13.53 -0.89 -5.78
N CYS A 51 12.79 -0.44 -6.80
CA CYS A 51 12.06 -1.33 -7.70
C CYS A 51 12.99 -2.01 -8.69
N GLN A 52 14.01 -1.29 -9.17
CA GLN A 52 15.01 -1.79 -10.11
C GLN A 52 15.97 -2.79 -9.47
N ASP A 53 16.55 -2.45 -8.32
CA ASP A 53 17.64 -3.24 -7.74
C ASP A 53 17.13 -4.31 -6.76
N GLY A 54 15.99 -4.06 -6.12
CA GLY A 54 15.48 -4.88 -5.01
C GLY A 54 14.15 -5.58 -5.28
N ALA A 55 13.55 -5.43 -6.47
CA ALA A 55 12.24 -6.00 -6.76
C ALA A 55 12.08 -6.47 -8.22
N HIS A 56 11.11 -5.90 -8.95
CA HIS A 56 10.58 -6.45 -10.21
C HIS A 56 10.63 -5.48 -11.39
N GLN A 57 11.45 -4.43 -11.30
CA GLN A 57 11.72 -3.51 -12.41
C GLN A 57 10.45 -2.91 -13.06
N ALA A 58 9.45 -2.64 -12.23
CA ALA A 58 8.14 -2.13 -12.61
C ALA A 58 8.05 -0.59 -12.59
N LEU A 59 9.13 0.07 -12.18
CA LEU A 59 9.27 1.52 -12.26
C LEU A 59 10.50 1.80 -13.12
N THR A 60 10.32 2.57 -14.19
CA THR A 60 11.43 3.22 -14.92
C THR A 60 11.51 4.69 -14.51
N TRP A 61 12.40 5.47 -15.10
CA TRP A 61 12.64 6.86 -14.74
C TRP A 61 12.47 7.80 -15.94
N ASP A 62 11.76 8.90 -15.74
CA ASP A 62 11.66 10.04 -16.66
C ASP A 62 12.56 11.15 -16.11
N ASP A 63 13.71 11.36 -16.76
CA ASP A 63 14.71 12.35 -16.35
C ASP A 63 14.23 13.80 -16.52
N GLU A 64 13.39 14.08 -17.52
CA GLU A 64 12.88 15.43 -17.78
C GLU A 64 11.91 15.85 -16.69
N LYS A 65 10.98 14.96 -16.32
CA LYS A 65 9.99 15.22 -15.26
C LYS A 65 10.51 14.94 -13.86
N ARG A 66 11.65 14.25 -13.75
CA ARG A 66 12.19 13.68 -12.50
C ARG A 66 11.16 12.82 -11.77
N GLN A 67 10.46 11.97 -12.51
CA GLN A 67 9.36 11.16 -12.00
C GLN A 67 9.54 9.68 -12.38
N PRO A 68 9.12 8.73 -11.52
CA PRO A 68 9.07 7.34 -11.90
C PRO A 68 7.93 7.08 -12.90
N VAL A 69 8.15 6.19 -13.87
CA VAL A 69 7.14 5.74 -14.82
C VAL A 69 6.73 4.31 -14.46
N PHE A 70 5.44 4.09 -14.25
CA PHE A 70 4.91 2.82 -13.74
C PHE A 70 4.47 1.87 -14.84
N ASP A 71 5.04 0.66 -14.83
CA ASP A 71 4.64 -0.47 -15.67
C ASP A 71 3.85 -1.50 -14.86
N LYS A 72 2.53 -1.48 -15.04
CA LYS A 72 1.60 -2.38 -14.34
C LYS A 72 1.88 -3.86 -14.65
N SER A 73 2.38 -4.18 -15.85
CA SER A 73 2.58 -5.57 -16.28
C SER A 73 3.65 -6.30 -15.47
N LYS A 74 4.66 -5.57 -14.99
CA LYS A 74 5.77 -6.09 -14.19
C LYS A 74 5.50 -6.04 -12.69
N CYS A 75 4.55 -5.22 -12.26
CA CYS A 75 4.28 -5.02 -10.85
C CYS A 75 3.58 -6.24 -10.21
N VAL A 76 4.14 -6.71 -9.11
CA VAL A 76 3.58 -7.81 -8.31
C VAL A 76 2.89 -7.34 -7.02
N GLY A 77 2.92 -6.04 -6.73
CA GLY A 77 2.31 -5.46 -5.54
C GLY A 77 3.09 -5.65 -4.25
N CYS A 78 4.43 -5.72 -4.29
CA CYS A 78 5.28 -5.91 -3.10
C CYS A 78 5.32 -4.72 -2.12
N GLN A 79 4.78 -3.55 -2.51
CA GLN A 79 4.72 -2.31 -1.72
C GLN A 79 6.08 -1.71 -1.27
N LEU A 80 7.22 -2.21 -1.77
CA LEU A 80 8.54 -1.66 -1.42
C LEU A 80 8.67 -0.18 -1.78
N CYS A 81 8.15 0.24 -2.94
CA CYS A 81 8.16 1.64 -3.37
C CYS A 81 7.42 2.57 -2.41
N ALA A 82 6.29 2.12 -1.84
CA ALA A 82 5.54 2.85 -0.83
C ALA A 82 6.32 2.95 0.49
N LEU A 83 6.94 1.85 0.91
CA LEU A 83 7.75 1.79 2.13
C LEU A 83 8.95 2.76 2.09
N VAL A 84 9.63 2.88 0.95
CA VAL A 84 10.82 3.73 0.82
C VAL A 84 10.51 5.19 0.48
N CYS A 85 9.25 5.56 0.24
CA CYS A 85 8.92 6.94 -0.09
C CYS A 85 9.04 7.83 1.16
N PRO A 86 10.00 8.79 1.21
CA PRO A 86 10.25 9.57 2.43
C PRO A 86 9.14 10.57 2.76
N VAL A 87 8.33 10.93 1.77
CA VAL A 87 7.25 11.94 1.88
C VAL A 87 5.85 11.32 1.80
N GLY A 88 5.76 9.99 1.78
CA GLY A 88 4.47 9.29 1.70
C GLY A 88 3.64 9.61 0.44
N ALA A 89 4.30 9.98 -0.66
CA ALA A 89 3.67 10.24 -1.95
C ALA A 89 3.15 8.96 -2.63
N ILE A 90 3.62 7.78 -2.21
CA ILE A 90 3.17 6.50 -2.76
C ILE A 90 2.35 5.76 -1.69
N LYS A 91 1.11 5.42 -2.02
CA LYS A 91 0.16 4.71 -1.16
C LYS A 91 -0.35 3.43 -1.84
N LEU A 92 -1.04 2.59 -1.06
CA LEU A 92 -1.83 1.49 -1.60
C LEU A 92 -2.97 2.05 -2.45
N GLY A 93 -3.13 1.53 -3.66
CA GLY A 93 -4.09 2.02 -4.66
C GLY A 93 -4.97 0.91 -5.20
N LEU A 94 -5.00 0.77 -6.53
CA LEU A 94 -5.87 -0.19 -7.23
C LEU A 94 -5.69 -1.61 -6.72
N VAL A 95 -6.79 -2.23 -6.32
CA VAL A 95 -6.85 -3.65 -5.96
C VAL A 95 -7.37 -4.45 -7.15
N GLU A 96 -6.67 -5.51 -7.51
CA GLU A 96 -7.02 -6.37 -8.65
C GLU A 96 -6.93 -7.85 -8.26
N ILE A 97 -7.98 -8.62 -8.58
CA ILE A 97 -7.97 -10.08 -8.40
C ILE A 97 -7.02 -10.69 -9.43
N LYS A 98 -6.15 -11.59 -8.97
CA LYS A 98 -5.21 -12.31 -9.83
C LYS A 98 -5.96 -13.20 -10.82
N PRO A 99 -5.44 -13.40 -12.04
CA PRO A 99 -6.04 -14.31 -13.00
C PRO A 99 -6.29 -15.70 -12.42
N GLY A 100 -7.50 -16.23 -12.57
CA GLY A 100 -7.89 -17.54 -12.04
C GLY A 100 -8.33 -17.57 -10.58
N HIS A 101 -8.28 -16.44 -9.87
CA HIS A 101 -8.75 -16.33 -8.48
C HIS A 101 -10.17 -15.72 -8.41
N LYS A 102 -10.84 -15.92 -7.27
CA LYS A 102 -12.16 -15.34 -6.98
C LYS A 102 -12.04 -14.28 -5.88
N GLY A 103 -12.89 -13.27 -5.93
CA GLY A 103 -12.98 -12.22 -4.92
C GLY A 103 -13.64 -10.96 -5.48
N ASN A 104 -14.07 -10.06 -4.59
CA ASN A 104 -14.59 -8.75 -4.96
C ASN A 104 -13.58 -7.68 -4.48
N PRO A 105 -12.87 -6.98 -5.38
CA PRO A 105 -11.93 -5.93 -4.99
C PRO A 105 -12.52 -4.91 -4.01
N ALA A 106 -13.78 -4.51 -4.18
CA ALA A 106 -14.44 -3.49 -3.36
C ALA A 106 -14.64 -3.89 -1.88
N GLU A 107 -14.56 -5.19 -1.58
CA GLU A 107 -14.69 -5.74 -0.22
C GLU A 107 -13.34 -5.90 0.49
N ILE A 108 -12.22 -5.71 -0.22
CA ILE A 108 -10.88 -5.91 0.32
C ILE A 108 -10.44 -4.64 1.03
N ASP A 109 -10.23 -4.75 2.35
CA ASP A 109 -9.60 -3.71 3.16
C ASP A 109 -8.07 -3.78 3.01
N VAL A 110 -7.52 -2.81 2.27
CA VAL A 110 -6.07 -2.65 2.08
C VAL A 110 -5.51 -1.52 2.95
N GLY A 111 -6.31 -0.97 3.87
CA GLY A 111 -5.90 0.06 4.80
C GLY A 111 -4.84 -0.44 5.77
N SER A 112 -3.78 0.36 5.97
CA SER A 112 -2.81 0.11 7.03
C SER A 112 -3.37 0.61 8.36
N GLN A 113 -3.47 -0.26 9.37
CA GLN A 113 -3.74 0.13 10.77
C GLN A 113 -2.53 0.84 11.41
N ARG A 114 -1.90 1.81 10.73
CA ARG A 114 -0.98 2.73 11.41
C ARG A 114 -1.82 3.63 12.29
N LEU A 115 -1.52 3.62 13.59
CA LEU A 115 -2.20 4.29 14.71
C LEU A 115 -2.40 5.82 14.58
N HIS A 116 -2.13 6.41 13.42
CA HIS A 116 -2.23 7.85 13.18
C HIS A 116 -3.44 8.24 12.34
N ARG A 117 -4.26 7.28 11.89
CA ARG A 117 -5.58 7.49 11.28
C ARG A 117 -6.18 6.16 10.84
N TYR A 118 -6.98 5.53 11.70
CA TYR A 118 -7.92 4.51 11.24
C TYR A 118 -9.01 5.21 10.41
N HIS A 119 -8.80 5.33 9.11
CA HIS A 119 -9.88 5.51 8.14
C HIS A 119 -9.93 4.23 7.32
N PRO A 120 -11.00 3.41 7.42
CA PRO A 120 -11.16 2.26 6.53
C PRO A 120 -11.24 2.79 5.10
N VAL A 121 -10.24 2.49 4.27
CA VAL A 121 -10.29 2.80 2.84
C VAL A 121 -10.74 1.52 2.14
N LYS A 122 -12.04 1.43 1.83
CA LYS A 122 -12.54 0.40 0.92
C LYS A 122 -11.90 0.62 -0.44
N ALA A 123 -11.47 -0.45 -1.11
CA ALA A 123 -10.90 -0.33 -2.45
C ALA A 123 -11.90 0.39 -3.38
N ASN A 124 -11.40 1.35 -4.16
CA ASN A 124 -12.14 2.15 -5.14
C ASN A 124 -13.16 3.16 -4.59
N GLN A 125 -13.06 3.58 -3.32
CA GLN A 125 -13.80 4.73 -2.81
C GLN A 125 -12.95 6.00 -2.79
N GLU A 126 -12.65 6.57 -3.96
CA GLU A 126 -12.25 7.98 -4.07
C GLU A 126 -12.90 8.56 -5.33
N ASN A 127 -13.84 9.49 -5.12
CA ASN A 127 -13.97 10.67 -5.99
C ASN A 127 -12.66 11.45 -5.91
#